data_AF-A0A7V0SBR1-F1
#
_entry.id   AF-A0A7V0SBR1-F1
#
_cell.length_a   1.000
_cell.length_b   1.000
_cell.length_c   1.000
_cell.angle_alpha   90.00
_cell.angle_beta   90.00
_cell.angle_gamma   90.00
#
_symmetry.space_group_name_H-M   'P 1'
#
loop_
_entity.id
_entity.type
_entity.pdbx_description
1 polymer ?
#
loop_
_entity_poly.entity_id
_entity_poly.type
_entity_poly.pdbx_seq_one_letter_code
_entity_poly.pdbx_strand_id
1 'polypeptide(L)'
;MAVQPPFREIDRGYRFSVLYETDVQWIYRLFNAYYRLVAFPIFSLEYSLLLNRYDYSHTVSPEPYDQHLVTGKLNLDLHKNVQGGLIARWALEKFRNRDTEGVSREIMSYEVGLNFTLVF
;
A
#
# COMPACT_ATOMS: atom_id res chain seq x y z
N MET A 1 -49.49 1.54 -13.63
CA MET A 1 -48.09 1.05 -13.73
C MET A 1 -47.18 2.25 -13.60
N ALA A 2 -46.48 2.39 -12.48
CA ALA A 2 -45.54 3.48 -12.28
C ALA A 2 -44.25 3.15 -13.05
N VAL A 3 -43.91 3.97 -14.04
CA VAL A 3 -42.63 3.87 -14.77
C VAL A 3 -41.56 4.39 -13.82
N GLN A 4 -40.86 3.47 -13.14
CA GLN A 4 -39.64 3.84 -12.43
C GLN A 4 -38.58 4.21 -13.48
N PRO A 5 -37.94 5.39 -13.38
CA PRO A 5 -36.83 5.73 -14.28
C PRO A 5 -35.71 4.69 -14.13
N PRO A 6 -34.93 4.41 -15.18
CA PRO A 6 -33.78 3.50 -15.09
C PRO A 6 -32.76 4.08 -14.12
N PHE A 7 -32.76 3.55 -12.91
CA PHE A 7 -31.84 3.91 -11.84
C PHE A 7 -30.42 3.46 -12.21
N ARG A 8 -29.45 4.38 -12.10
CA ARG A 8 -28.05 4.13 -12.43
C ARG A 8 -27.19 4.56 -11.25
N GLU A 9 -26.65 3.58 -10.53
CA GLU A 9 -25.63 3.81 -9.51
C GLU A 9 -24.38 4.39 -10.19
N ILE A 10 -23.88 5.51 -9.69
CA ILE A 10 -22.69 6.17 -10.23
C ILE A 10 -21.54 5.89 -9.26
N ASP A 11 -20.83 4.79 -9.49
CA ASP A 11 -19.63 4.46 -8.74
C ASP A 11 -18.46 5.33 -9.24
N ARG A 12 -17.93 6.21 -8.39
CA ARG A 12 -16.74 7.02 -8.69
C ARG A 12 -15.65 6.75 -7.65
N GLY A 13 -14.70 5.91 -8.02
CA GLY A 13 -13.46 5.73 -7.29
C GLY A 13 -12.30 6.44 -8.00
N TYR A 14 -11.45 7.12 -7.25
CA TYR A 14 -10.16 7.60 -7.74
C TYR A 14 -9.04 6.82 -7.07
N ARG A 15 -8.14 6.27 -7.89
CA ARG A 15 -6.93 5.61 -7.39
C ARG A 15 -5.71 6.35 -7.92
N PHE A 16 -4.81 6.69 -7.03
CA PHE A 16 -3.53 7.30 -7.33
C PHE A 16 -2.44 6.44 -6.72
N SER A 17 -1.38 6.16 -7.48
CA SER A 17 -0.25 5.38 -6.98
C SER A 17 1.05 5.97 -7.51
N VAL A 18 2.01 6.20 -6.63
CA VAL A 18 3.36 6.64 -6.96
C VAL A 18 4.33 5.60 -6.43
N LEU A 19 5.21 5.14 -7.32
CA LEU A 19 6.28 4.22 -6.98
C LEU A 19 7.63 4.94 -7.17
N TYR A 20 8.45 4.89 -6.14
CA TYR A 20 9.83 5.35 -6.18
C TYR A 20 10.74 4.17 -5.88
N GLU A 21 11.70 3.91 -6.76
CA GLU A 21 12.67 2.82 -6.60
C GLU A 21 14.08 3.41 -6.71
N THR A 22 14.96 2.99 -5.80
CA THR A 22 16.35 3.46 -5.75
C THR A 22 17.27 2.38 -5.21
N ASP A 23 18.50 2.36 -5.74
CA ASP A 23 19.58 1.54 -5.20
C ASP A 23 20.15 2.17 -3.93
N VAL A 24 20.33 1.36 -2.88
CA VAL A 24 20.80 1.85 -1.58
C VAL A 24 22.31 1.66 -1.45
N GLN A 25 23.08 2.63 -1.96
CA GLN A 25 24.54 2.55 -1.99
C GLN A 25 25.19 2.43 -0.60
N TRP A 26 24.61 3.02 0.44
CA TRP A 26 25.19 2.96 1.79
C TRP A 26 25.07 1.56 2.41
N ILE A 27 23.93 0.89 2.20
CA ILE A 27 23.74 -0.52 2.60
C ILE A 27 24.74 -1.39 1.85
N TYR A 28 24.85 -1.19 0.54
CA TYR A 28 25.84 -1.91 -0.27
C TYR A 28 27.26 -1.76 0.29
N ARG A 29 27.70 -0.52 0.59
CA ARG A 29 29.03 -0.28 1.15
C ARG A 29 29.25 -0.95 2.51
N LEU A 30 28.23 -0.96 3.37
CA LEU A 30 28.29 -1.62 4.67
C LEU A 30 28.48 -3.13 4.50
N PHE A 31 27.68 -3.78 3.66
CA PHE A 31 27.79 -5.23 3.45
C PHE A 31 29.02 -5.64 2.64
N ASN A 32 29.50 -4.79 1.71
CA ASN A 32 30.70 -5.06 0.92
C ASN A 32 31.98 -5.17 1.77
N ALA A 33 31.99 -4.57 2.97
CA ALA A 33 33.09 -4.72 3.91
C ALA A 33 33.18 -6.14 4.51
N TYR A 34 32.06 -6.87 4.58
CA TYR A 34 31.97 -8.18 5.21
C TYR A 34 31.87 -9.32 4.20
N TYR A 35 31.23 -9.09 3.05
CA TYR A 35 30.96 -10.11 2.04
C TYR A 35 31.18 -9.56 0.62
N ARG A 36 31.65 -10.43 -0.29
CA ARG A 36 31.73 -10.09 -1.72
C ARG A 36 30.32 -10.14 -2.32
N LEU A 37 29.73 -8.96 -2.53
CA LEU A 37 28.37 -8.80 -3.01
C LEU A 37 28.23 -9.14 -4.50
N VAL A 38 27.10 -9.73 -4.86
CA VAL A 38 26.76 -10.06 -6.26
C VAL A 38 25.74 -9.06 -6.83
N ALA A 39 24.94 -8.42 -5.97
CA ALA A 39 23.90 -7.47 -6.37
C ALA A 39 23.80 -6.29 -5.39
N PHE A 40 23.11 -5.24 -5.85
CA PHE A 40 22.82 -4.04 -5.06
C PHE A 40 21.50 -4.21 -4.29
N PRO A 41 21.42 -3.71 -3.05
CA PRO A 41 20.17 -3.66 -2.30
C PRO A 41 19.25 -2.62 -2.92
N ILE A 42 18.00 -3.00 -3.18
CA ILE A 42 17.00 -2.16 -3.84
C ILE A 42 15.97 -1.72 -2.80
N PHE A 43 15.73 -0.42 -2.71
CA PHE A 43 14.66 0.14 -1.90
C PHE A 43 13.55 0.66 -2.79
N SER A 44 12.33 0.23 -2.51
CA SER A 44 11.11 0.71 -3.15
C SER A 44 10.20 1.34 -2.10
N LEU A 45 9.65 2.49 -2.44
CA LEU A 45 8.65 3.20 -1.67
C LEU A 45 7.45 3.43 -2.57
N GLU A 46 6.32 2.84 -2.21
CA GLU A 46 5.05 2.98 -2.88
C GLU A 46 4.11 3.80 -2.00
N TYR A 47 3.49 4.82 -2.59
CA TYR A 47 2.37 5.53 -1.99
C TYR A 47 1.13 5.30 -2.86
N SER A 48 0.10 4.71 -2.28
CA SER A 48 -1.18 4.43 -2.92
C SER A 48 -2.29 5.17 -2.17
N LEU A 49 -3.04 6.01 -2.87
CA LEU A 49 -4.22 6.70 -2.40
C LEU A 49 -5.44 6.13 -3.12
N LEU A 50 -6.44 5.72 -2.34
CA LEU A 50 -7.72 5.26 -2.84
C LEU A 50 -8.81 6.15 -2.23
N LEU A 51 -9.52 6.86 -3.08
CA LEU A 51 -10.68 7.67 -2.70
C LEU A 51 -11.91 6.97 -3.24
N ASN A 52 -12.70 6.39 -2.35
CA ASN A 52 -13.90 5.67 -2.76
C ASN A 52 -15.14 6.49 -2.41
N ARG A 53 -15.78 7.05 -3.44
CA ARG A 53 -17.02 7.82 -3.30
C ARG A 53 -18.13 7.00 -3.95
N TYR A 54 -18.77 6.19 -3.12
CA TYR A 54 -19.95 5.44 -3.51
C TYR A 54 -21.19 6.29 -3.26
N ASP A 55 -21.95 6.55 -4.33
CA ASP A 55 -23.27 7.17 -4.23
C ASP A 55 -24.34 6.09 -4.46
N TYR A 56 -24.44 5.17 -3.50
CA TYR A 56 -25.43 4.09 -3.51
C TYR A 56 -26.71 4.58 -2.86
N SER A 57 -27.71 4.99 -3.65
CA SER A 57 -28.93 5.53 -3.05
C SER A 57 -29.79 4.48 -2.33
N HIS A 58 -29.71 3.18 -2.71
CA HIS A 58 -30.61 2.13 -2.20
C HIS A 58 -29.96 0.77 -1.84
N THR A 59 -28.67 0.55 -2.08
CA THR A 59 -28.01 -0.75 -1.80
C THR A 59 -27.24 -0.73 -0.47
N VAL A 60 -27.30 -1.85 0.27
CA VAL A 60 -26.56 -2.09 1.52
C VAL A 60 -25.12 -2.45 1.13
N SER A 61 -24.31 -1.44 0.84
CA SER A 61 -22.93 -1.59 0.37
C SER A 61 -22.00 -0.77 1.30
N PRO A 62 -20.74 -1.19 1.54
CA PRO A 62 -19.89 -0.68 2.61
C PRO A 62 -19.71 0.85 2.61
N GLU A 63 -19.49 1.40 3.81
CA GLU A 63 -19.29 2.84 4.02
C GLU A 63 -18.20 3.39 3.09
N PRO A 64 -18.41 4.58 2.49
CA PRO A 64 -17.37 5.22 1.68
C PRO A 64 -16.12 5.43 2.54
N TYR A 65 -14.98 5.01 2.01
CA TYR A 65 -13.71 5.09 2.73
C TYR A 65 -12.61 5.68 1.85
N ASP A 66 -11.79 6.53 2.46
CA ASP A 66 -10.55 7.03 1.89
C ASP A 66 -9.40 6.22 2.51
N GLN A 67 -8.51 5.67 1.69
CA GLN A 67 -7.36 4.89 2.14
C GLN A 67 -6.07 5.52 1.65
N HIS A 68 -5.16 5.77 2.58
CA HIS A 68 -3.78 6.12 2.32
C HIS A 68 -2.91 4.93 2.68
N LEU A 69 -2.17 4.40 1.72
CA LEU A 69 -1.27 3.27 1.91
C LEU A 69 0.15 3.69 1.53
N VAL A 70 1.05 3.61 2.48
CA VAL A 70 2.49 3.73 2.27
C VAL A 70 3.09 2.33 2.42
N THR A 71 3.77 1.84 1.40
CA THR A 71 4.49 0.57 1.44
C THR A 71 5.97 0.81 1.14
N GLY A 72 6.83 0.56 2.11
CA GLY A 72 8.27 0.49 1.91
C GLY A 72 8.70 -0.96 1.77
N LYS A 73 9.54 -1.28 0.78
CA LYS A 73 10.20 -2.58 0.67
C LYS A 73 11.67 -2.37 0.41
N LEU A 74 12.50 -3.04 1.20
CA LEU A 74 13.94 -3.11 1.04
C LEU A 74 14.29 -4.55 0.71
N ASN A 75 14.81 -4.79 -0.49
CA ASN A 75 15.29 -6.10 -0.89
C ASN A 75 16.82 -6.15 -0.72
N LEU A 76 17.27 -7.18 -0.01
CA LEU A 76 18.66 -7.44 0.34
C LEU A 76 19.12 -8.75 -0.34
N ASP A 77 19.00 -8.80 -1.67
CA ASP A 77 19.51 -9.90 -2.49
C ASP A 77 21.02 -9.71 -2.73
N LEU A 78 21.75 -9.69 -1.63
CA LEU A 78 23.17 -9.32 -1.58
C LEU A 78 24.08 -10.43 -2.12
N HIS A 79 23.69 -11.69 -1.92
CA HIS A 79 24.48 -12.85 -2.30
C HIS A 79 23.62 -14.02 -2.80
N LYS A 80 24.22 -14.92 -3.59
CA LYS A 80 23.55 -16.10 -4.15
C LYS A 80 22.91 -17.00 -3.08
N ASN A 81 23.52 -17.00 -1.90
CA ASN A 81 23.15 -17.87 -0.77
C ASN A 81 22.49 -17.09 0.38
N VAL A 82 22.45 -15.75 0.31
CA VAL A 82 21.88 -14.90 1.36
C VAL A 82 20.95 -13.91 0.69
N GLN A 83 19.66 -14.20 0.80
CA GLN A 83 18.57 -13.36 0.34
C GLN A 83 17.80 -12.87 1.56
N GLY A 84 17.29 -11.66 1.50
CA GLY A 84 16.47 -11.15 2.56
C GLY A 84 15.79 -9.86 2.17
N GLY A 85 15.06 -9.31 3.11
CA GLY A 85 14.37 -8.06 2.90
C GLY A 85 13.58 -7.62 4.10
N LEU A 86 13.05 -6.42 3.97
CA LEU A 86 12.21 -5.76 4.95
C LEU A 86 11.05 -5.15 4.21
N ILE A 87 9.84 -5.46 4.67
CA ILE A 87 8.61 -4.89 4.15
C ILE A 87 7.97 -4.12 5.30
N ALA A 88 7.66 -2.85 5.08
CA ALA A 88 6.90 -2.04 6.01
C ALA A 88 5.67 -1.50 5.28
N ARG A 89 4.50 -1.63 5.87
CA ARG A 89 3.26 -1.09 5.34
C ARG A 89 2.60 -0.26 6.41
N TRP A 90 2.10 0.89 6.00
CA TRP A 90 1.33 1.78 6.82
C TRP A 90 0.07 2.16 6.06
N ALA A 91 -1.08 1.84 6.63
CA ALA A 91 -2.38 2.15 6.08
C ALA A 91 -3.14 3.07 7.04
N LEU A 92 -3.76 4.10 6.47
CA LEU A 92 -4.71 4.96 7.16
C LEU A 92 -6.02 4.92 6.38
N GLU A 93 -7.05 4.41 7.01
CA GLU A 93 -8.39 4.25 6.45
C GLU A 93 -9.34 5.17 7.19
N LYS A 94 -10.03 6.04 6.44
CA LYS A 94 -11.02 6.97 6.98
C LYS A 94 -12.38 6.61 6.42
N PHE A 95 -13.23 6.04 7.26
CA PHE A 95 -14.61 5.74 6.96
C PHE A 95 -15.46 6.98 7.21
N ARG A 96 -16.23 7.38 6.20
CA ARG A 96 -17.08 8.56 6.26
C ARG A 96 -18.54 8.16 6.35
N ASN A 97 -19.28 8.92 7.12
CA ASN A 97 -20.71 8.79 7.21
C ASN A 97 -21.37 9.37 5.95
N ARG A 98 -22.36 8.66 5.44
CA ARG A 98 -23.00 8.93 4.14
C ARG A 98 -23.78 10.24 4.13
N ASP A 99 -24.53 10.53 5.21
CA ASP A 99 -25.50 11.64 5.21
C ASP A 99 -24.91 12.97 5.71
N THR A 100 -23.82 12.92 6.47
CA THR A 100 -23.21 14.10 7.10
C THR A 100 -21.80 14.40 6.60
N GLU A 101 -21.26 13.55 5.72
CA GLU A 101 -19.86 13.56 5.25
C GLU A 101 -18.79 13.49 6.36
N GLY A 102 -19.21 13.39 7.62
CA GLY A 102 -18.35 13.36 8.79
C GLY A 102 -17.55 12.07 8.86
N VAL A 103 -16.31 12.16 9.34
CA VAL A 103 -15.48 10.97 9.56
C VAL A 103 -16.04 10.20 10.76
N SER A 104 -16.56 9.00 10.51
CA SER A 104 -17.19 8.14 11.52
C SER A 104 -16.15 7.28 12.24
N ARG A 105 -15.16 6.78 11.48
CA ARG A 105 -14.11 5.91 11.99
C ARG A 105 -12.81 6.14 11.24
N GLU A 106 -11.72 6.24 11.98
CA GLU A 106 -10.37 6.21 11.42
C GLU A 106 -9.66 4.95 11.93
N ILE A 107 -9.10 4.16 11.03
CA ILE A 107 -8.29 2.99 11.35
C ILE A 107 -6.88 3.25 10.84
N MET A 108 -5.92 3.15 11.75
CA MET A 108 -4.50 3.16 11.42
C MET A 108 -3.97 1.73 11.59
N SER A 109 -3.38 1.19 10.53
CA SER A 109 -2.78 -0.14 10.52
C SER A 109 -1.33 -0.05 10.09
N TYR A 110 -0.48 -0.84 10.74
CA TYR A 110 0.93 -0.94 10.42
C TYR A 110 1.33 -2.42 10.38
N GLU A 111 2.16 -2.77 9.42
CA GLU A 111 2.69 -4.11 9.24
C GLU A 111 4.18 -3.98 8.98
N VAL A 112 4.99 -4.76 9.70
CA VAL A 112 6.43 -4.85 9.46
C VAL A 112 6.78 -6.32 9.34
N GLY A 113 7.29 -6.70 8.18
CA GLY A 113 7.75 -8.04 7.85
C GLY A 113 9.24 -8.03 7.58
N LEU A 114 9.94 -9.04 8.11
CA LEU A 114 11.33 -9.32 7.80
C LEU A 114 11.38 -10.70 7.15
N ASN A 115 12.04 -10.80 6.00
CA ASN A 115 12.33 -12.07 5.37
C ASN A 115 13.84 -12.28 5.32
N PHE A 116 14.26 -13.48 5.67
CA PHE A 116 15.65 -13.92 5.58
C PHE A 116 15.65 -15.35 5.06
N THR A 117 16.45 -15.59 4.04
CA THR A 117 16.58 -16.89 3.41
C THR A 117 18.06 -17.15 3.18
N LEU A 118 18.53 -18.25 3.78
CA LEU A 118 19.89 -18.70 3.61
C LEU A 118 19.86 -20.06 2.92
N VAL A 119 20.46 -20.11 1.73
CA VAL A 119 20.50 -21.31 0.89
C VAL A 119 21.87 -21.95 1.08
N PHE A 120 21.88 -23.17 1.62
CA PHE A 120 23.08 -23.98 1.86
C PHE A 120 23.34 -24.94 0.70
#